data_AF-H1LYS1-F1
#
_entry.id   AF-H1LYS1-F1
#
_cell.length_a   1.000
_cell.length_b   1.000
_cell.length_c   1.000
_cell.angle_alpha   90.00
_cell.angle_beta   90.00
_cell.angle_gamma   90.00
#
_symmetry.space_group_name_H-M   'P 1'
#
loop_
_entity.id
_entity.type
_entity.pdbx_description
1 polymer ?
#
loop_
_entity_poly.entity_id
_entity_poly.type
_entity_poly.pdbx_seq_one_letter_code
_entity_poly.pdbx_strand_id
1 'polypeptide(L)'
;MRKRLFLATLALAGAIALSGCGGSKSASKNGKILTVEEGPDVETIDPALNQSADGANYITMISDNLLRIDKDGKIAPSMAEKYEVSDDG
;
A
#
# COMPACT_ATOMS: atom_id res chain seq x y z
N MET A 1 -43.44 -32.80 -8.23
CA MET A 1 -42.93 -31.59 -8.90
C MET A 1 -43.06 -30.32 -8.04
N ARG A 2 -44.20 -30.06 -7.39
CA ARG A 2 -44.40 -28.88 -6.53
C ARG A 2 -43.34 -28.71 -5.43
N LYS A 3 -42.99 -29.78 -4.70
CA LYS A 3 -41.95 -29.75 -3.63
C LYS A 3 -40.54 -29.39 -4.14
N ARG A 4 -40.20 -29.79 -5.38
CA ARG A 4 -38.92 -29.45 -6.01
C ARG A 4 -38.89 -28.00 -6.50
N LEU A 5 -40.04 -27.48 -6.92
CA LEU A 5 -40.21 -26.07 -7.29
C LEU A 5 -40.06 -25.14 -6.08
N PHE A 6 -40.63 -25.53 -4.92
CA PHE A 6 -40.48 -24.78 -3.66
C PHE A 6 -39.05 -24.77 -3.12
N LEU A 7 -38.31 -25.87 -3.27
CA LEU A 7 -36.89 -25.94 -2.88
C LEU A 7 -36.01 -25.05 -3.78
N ALA A 8 -36.30 -25.01 -5.09
CA ALA A 8 -35.56 -24.17 -6.03
C ALA A 8 -35.78 -22.67 -5.78
N THR A 9 -37.02 -22.26 -5.45
CA THR A 9 -37.32 -20.85 -5.14
C THR A 9 -36.70 -20.42 -3.80
N LEU A 10 -36.65 -21.29 -2.80
CA LEU A 10 -36.02 -20.98 -1.51
C LEU A 10 -34.49 -20.88 -1.63
N ALA A 11 -33.86 -21.73 -2.43
CA ALA A 11 -32.43 -21.65 -2.72
C ALA A 11 -32.06 -20.36 -3.47
N LEU A 12 -32.89 -19.93 -4.41
CA LEU A 12 -32.67 -18.70 -5.16
C LEU A 12 -32.87 -17.45 -4.30
N ALA A 13 -33.85 -17.45 -3.39
CA ALA A 13 -34.04 -16.37 -2.42
C ALA A 13 -32.87 -16.28 -1.42
N GLY A 14 -32.31 -17.42 -0.99
CA GLY A 14 -31.11 -17.46 -0.16
C GLY A 14 -29.88 -16.87 -0.85
N ALA A 15 -29.69 -17.15 -2.15
CA ALA A 15 -28.58 -16.60 -2.92
C ALA A 15 -28.65 -15.06 -3.08
N ILE A 16 -29.86 -14.49 -3.16
CA ILE A 16 -30.08 -13.04 -3.25
C ILE A 16 -29.89 -12.37 -1.87
N ALA A 17 -30.18 -13.07 -0.77
CA ALA A 17 -29.95 -12.55 0.58
C ALA A 17 -28.45 -12.48 0.93
N LEU A 18 -27.61 -13.40 0.41
CA LEU A 18 -26.17 -13.40 0.66
C LEU A 18 -25.41 -12.31 -0.12
N SER A 19 -25.89 -11.89 -1.28
CA SER A 19 -25.27 -10.79 -2.04
C SER A 19 -25.57 -9.40 -1.46
N GLY A 20 -26.50 -9.29 -0.50
CA GLY A 20 -26.81 -8.05 0.23
C GLY A 20 -25.91 -7.74 1.44
N CYS A 21 -25.10 -8.71 1.91
CA CYS A 21 -24.14 -8.50 3.00
C CYS A 21 -22.75 -8.05 2.52
N GLY A 22 -22.54 -7.98 1.20
CA GLY A 22 -21.42 -7.28 0.59
C GLY A 22 -21.62 -5.76 0.59
N GLY A 23 -22.19 -5.23 1.69
CA GLY A 23 -22.36 -3.81 1.89
C GLY A 23 -21.02 -3.15 1.61
N SER A 24 -21.00 -2.34 0.56
CA SER A 24 -19.89 -1.45 0.25
C SER A 24 -19.63 -0.69 1.53
N LYS A 25 -18.64 -1.14 2.29
CA LYS A 25 -18.13 -0.44 3.46
C LYS A 25 -17.57 0.81 2.84
N SER A 26 -18.41 1.83 2.73
CA SER A 26 -18.07 3.16 2.26
C SER A 26 -16.83 3.49 3.05
N ALA A 27 -15.68 3.49 2.36
CA ALA A 27 -14.41 3.69 3.01
C ALA A 27 -14.58 5.00 3.76
N SER A 28 -14.57 4.91 5.08
CA SER A 28 -14.65 6.10 5.93
C SER A 28 -13.63 7.07 5.36
N LYS A 29 -14.07 8.29 5.04
CA LYS A 29 -13.19 9.35 4.54
C LYS A 29 -12.11 9.75 5.57
N ASN A 30 -12.12 9.12 6.76
CA ASN A 30 -10.99 9.14 7.66
C ASN A 30 -9.89 8.25 7.08
N GLY A 31 -8.77 8.86 6.71
CA GLY A 31 -7.55 8.15 6.32
C GLY A 31 -7.24 7.00 7.27
N LYS A 32 -6.76 5.89 6.72
CA LYS A 32 -6.33 4.74 7.53
C LYS A 32 -5.14 5.20 8.38
N ILE A 33 -5.24 5.03 9.70
CA ILE A 33 -4.10 5.23 10.59
C ILE A 33 -3.29 3.93 10.57
N LEU A 34 -2.01 4.04 10.21
CA LEU A 34 -1.04 2.97 10.37
C LEU A 34 -0.13 3.34 11.54
N THR A 35 -0.16 2.53 12.60
CA THR A 35 0.74 2.66 13.75
C THR A 35 1.85 1.63 13.59
N VAL A 36 3.10 2.08 13.61
CA VAL A 36 4.31 1.26 13.50
C VAL A 36 5.21 1.51 14.70
N GLU A 37 6.02 0.52 15.06
CA GLU A 37 7.18 0.71 15.92
C GLU A 37 8.37 1.01 15.02
N GLU A 38 8.97 2.18 15.22
CA GLU A 38 10.09 2.67 14.41
C GLU A 38 11.29 2.84 15.34
N GLY A 39 12.00 1.73 15.58
CA GLY A 39 13.33 1.71 16.19
C GLY A 39 13.54 2.54 17.47
N PRO A 40 14.80 2.81 17.82
CA PRO A 40 15.15 3.81 18.82
C PRO A 40 14.97 5.24 18.27
N ASP A 41 14.96 6.23 19.17
CA ASP A 41 15.00 7.64 18.77
C ASP A 41 16.25 7.94 17.92
N VAL A 42 16.03 8.66 16.81
CA VAL A 42 17.08 9.04 15.87
C VAL A 42 17.70 10.38 16.26
N GLU A 43 19.02 10.51 16.11
CA GLU A 43 19.73 11.76 16.45
C GLU A 43 19.37 12.93 15.51
N THR A 44 19.09 12.63 14.25
CA THR A 44 18.75 13.63 13.23
C THR A 44 17.96 13.01 12.07
N ILE A 45 17.10 13.83 11.46
CA ILE A 45 16.40 13.54 10.20
C ILE A 45 16.93 14.39 9.03
N ASP A 46 18.02 15.13 9.23
CA ASP A 46 18.71 15.81 8.14
C ASP A 46 19.38 14.76 7.24
N PRO A 47 18.97 14.59 5.97
CA PRO A 47 19.52 13.58 5.08
C PRO A 47 21.01 13.72 4.81
N ALA A 48 21.58 14.93 4.96
CA ALA A 48 23.01 15.14 4.78
C ALA A 48 23.84 14.71 5.99
N LEU A 49 23.22 14.59 7.17
CA LEU A 49 23.89 14.27 8.44
C LEU A 49 23.55 12.87 8.96
N ASN A 50 22.39 12.30 8.60
CA ASN A 50 21.96 11.00 9.11
C ASN A 50 22.90 9.86 8.69
N GLN A 51 23.20 8.97 9.66
CA GLN A 51 24.00 7.76 9.46
C GLN A 51 23.30 6.49 9.96
N SER A 52 22.04 6.60 10.41
CA SER A 52 21.26 5.48 10.96
C SER A 52 20.28 4.93 9.94
N ALA A 53 19.99 3.62 10.04
CA ALA A 53 18.97 2.97 9.23
C ALA A 53 17.56 3.43 9.63
N ASP A 54 17.31 3.58 10.93
CA ASP A 54 16.02 4.07 11.46
C ASP A 54 15.75 5.50 10.97
N GLY A 55 16.75 6.39 11.00
CA GLY A 55 16.65 7.74 10.44
C GLY A 55 16.35 7.74 8.93
N ALA A 56 16.91 6.78 8.20
CA ALA A 56 16.66 6.63 6.76
C ALA A 56 15.20 6.26 6.45
N ASN A 57 14.53 5.50 7.32
CA ASN A 57 13.10 5.20 7.16
C ASN A 57 12.25 6.46 7.27
N TYR A 58 12.49 7.30 8.28
CA TYR A 58 11.81 8.60 8.41
C TYR A 58 12.06 9.48 7.18
N ILE A 59 13.32 9.59 6.73
CA ILE A 59 13.69 10.40 5.56
C ILE A 59 12.96 9.91 4.31
N THR A 60 12.87 8.60 4.10
CA THR A 60 12.17 7.99 2.95
C THR A 60 10.68 8.35 2.92
N MET A 61 10.08 8.66 4.07
CA MET A 61 8.66 9.05 4.16
C MET A 61 8.43 10.55 3.89
N ILE A 62 9.46 11.39 4.02
CA ILE A 62 9.35 12.86 3.93
C ILE A 62 10.13 13.47 2.77
N SER A 63 10.91 12.68 2.03
CA SER A 63 11.78 13.15 0.95
C SER A 63 11.81 12.16 -0.21
N ASP A 64 11.94 12.70 -1.42
CA ASP A 64 12.08 11.91 -2.65
C ASP A 64 13.52 11.95 -3.18
N ASN A 65 13.99 10.81 -3.69
CA ASN A 65 15.27 10.67 -4.36
C ASN A 65 15.14 10.87 -5.88
N LEU A 66 16.26 11.02 -6.59
CA LEU A 66 16.27 11.03 -8.06
C LEU A 66 15.77 9.69 -8.64
N LEU A 67 16.26 8.59 -8.10
CA LEU A 67 15.87 7.22 -8.40
C LEU A 67 15.41 6.54 -7.10
N ARG A 68 14.63 5.47 -7.20
CA ARG A 68 14.18 4.69 -6.04
C ARG A 68 14.37 3.19 -6.27
N ILE A 69 14.28 2.41 -5.20
CA ILE A 69 14.18 0.95 -5.28
C ILE A 69 12.69 0.57 -5.27
N ASP A 70 12.26 -0.23 -6.25
CA ASP A 70 10.89 -0.72 -6.31
C ASP A 70 10.67 -1.95 -5.40
N LYS A 71 9.42 -2.43 -5.35
CA LYS A 71 9.02 -3.59 -4.54
C LYS A 71 9.75 -4.90 -4.90
N ASP A 72 10.36 -4.97 -6.07
CA ASP A 72 11.10 -6.15 -6.55
C ASP A 72 12.61 -5.96 -6.36
N GLY A 73 13.03 -4.89 -5.68
CA GLY A 73 14.43 -4.57 -5.43
C GLY A 73 15.16 -3.95 -6.62
N LYS A 74 14.44 -3.44 -7.63
CA LYS A 74 15.05 -2.87 -8.85
C LYS A 74 15.08 -1.35 -8.80
N ILE A 75 16.07 -0.75 -9.45
CA ILE A 75 16.13 0.70 -9.65
C ILE A 75 14.97 1.13 -10.55
N ALA A 76 14.21 2.13 -10.09
CA ALA A 76 13.09 2.72 -10.80
C ALA A 76 13.19 4.26 -10.82
N PRO A 77 12.64 4.92 -11.86
CA PRO A 77 12.57 6.38 -11.93
C PRO A 77 11.81 6.96 -10.74
N SER A 78 12.31 8.03 -10.13
CA SER A 78 11.62 8.80 -9.08
C SER A 78 11.47 10.25 -9.53
N MET A 79 12.19 11.21 -8.93
CA MET A 79 12.19 12.59 -9.44
C MET A 79 12.85 12.70 -10.82
N ALA A 80 13.79 11.80 -11.15
CA ALA A 80 14.37 11.69 -12.48
C ALA A 80 13.65 10.60 -13.28
N GLU A 81 13.07 10.98 -14.42
CA GLU A 81 12.40 10.05 -15.34
C GLU A 81 13.39 9.22 -16.17
N LYS A 82 14.57 9.78 -16.44
CA LYS A 82 15.64 9.17 -17.24
C LYS A 82 17.01 9.60 -16.72
N TYR A 83 18.00 8.76 -16.96
CA TYR A 83 19.41 9.07 -16.77
C TYR A 83 20.22 8.42 -17.88
N GLU A 84 21.38 8.99 -18.17
CA GLU A 84 22.36 8.44 -19.11
C GLU A 84 23.66 8.22 -18.33
N VAL A 85 24.42 7.21 -18.73
CA VAL A 85 25.73 6.90 -18.15
C VAL A 85 26.76 7.03 -19.27
N SER A 86 27.85 7.75 -19.05
CA SER A 86 28.92 7.91 -20.03
C SER A 86 29.72 6.63 -20.19
N ASP A 87 30.50 6.55 -21.28
CA ASP A 87 31.32 5.36 -21.59
C ASP A 87 32.41 5.10 -20.54
N ASP A 88 32.80 6.11 -19.76
CA ASP A 88 33.80 6.03 -18.69
C ASP A 88 33.22 5.77 -17.29
N GLY A 89 31.88 5.74 -17.17
CA GLY A 89 31.17 5.50 -15.91
C GLY A 89 31.23 6.64 -14.90
#